data_AF-A0AAP2HE33-F1
#
_entry.id   AF-A0AAP2HE33-F1
#
_cell.length_a   1.000
_cell.length_b   1.000
_cell.length_c   1.000
_cell.angle_alpha   90.00
_cell.angle_beta   90.00
_cell.angle_gamma   90.00
#
_symmetry.space_group_name_H-M   'P 1'
#
loop_
_entity.id
_entity.type
_entity.pdbx_description
1 polymer ?
#
loop_
_entity_poly.entity_id
_entity_poly.type
_entity_poly.pdbx_seq_one_letter_code
_entity_poly.pdbx_strand_id
1 'polypeptide(L)'
;MSLRPSLLWFGLCLLSLPAASNEPIATAPAATQALPPARALDRTAMEKAIAGTVVAGLAERFGGRAVEVKFGDLSVEPLDARQRLIRGEGGLRFPGETGWIGFRFVSRYDDFLGQAGWPELEVGVGGDGRAIPNDSLALRQLEDRMADTLQREMGIASVRMQLDRVETIEMAGHYLGMDARGLADFGRDGSSDVRIRALYDRRDGQWLQMDYQLGPDAPMVAGVGAP
;
A
#
# COMPACT_ATOMS: atom_id res chain seq x y z
N MET A 1 -6.65 -64.65 -38.85
CA MET A 1 -7.76 -65.53 -38.40
C MET A 1 -8.79 -64.59 -37.76
N SER A 2 -9.84 -64.16 -38.47
CA SER A 2 -11.12 -64.88 -38.70
C SER A 2 -11.79 -65.19 -37.35
N LEU A 3 -12.98 -64.70 -36.97
CA LEU A 3 -14.26 -64.66 -37.70
C LEU A 3 -15.23 -63.56 -37.16
N ARG A 4 -15.94 -62.89 -38.09
CA ARG A 4 -17.32 -62.32 -37.94
C ARG A 4 -18.36 -63.48 -37.91
N PRO A 5 -19.71 -63.35 -37.78
CA PRO A 5 -20.61 -62.20 -37.98
C PRO A 5 -21.82 -62.16 -36.99
N SER A 6 -22.78 -61.23 -37.10
CA SER A 6 -24.03 -61.45 -37.84
C SER A 6 -24.76 -60.14 -38.12
N LEU A 7 -25.12 -59.99 -39.40
CA LEU A 7 -25.97 -58.97 -39.97
C LEU A 7 -27.44 -59.20 -39.56
N LEU A 8 -28.20 -58.11 -39.43
CA LEU A 8 -29.60 -58.08 -39.82
C LEU A 8 -29.91 -56.75 -40.49
N TRP A 9 -30.62 -56.89 -41.60
CA TRP A 9 -30.73 -56.00 -42.75
C TRP A 9 -32.22 -55.72 -42.92
N PHE A 10 -32.64 -54.47 -42.77
CA PHE A 10 -33.94 -53.90 -43.20
C PHE A 10 -33.79 -52.38 -43.01
N GLY A 11 -34.24 -51.49 -43.86
CA GLY A 11 -34.97 -51.54 -45.11
C GLY A 11 -34.96 -50.11 -45.65
N LEU A 12 -34.87 -49.98 -46.96
CA LEU A 12 -34.75 -48.72 -47.70
C LEU A 12 -36.08 -47.96 -47.65
N CYS A 13 -36.12 -46.78 -47.02
CA CYS A 13 -37.18 -45.79 -47.21
C CYS A 13 -36.58 -44.51 -47.79
N LEU A 14 -36.78 -44.32 -49.10
CA LEU A 14 -36.73 -43.02 -49.76
C LEU A 14 -37.93 -42.20 -49.28
N LEU A 15 -37.72 -41.01 -48.71
CA LEU A 15 -38.71 -39.92 -48.69
C LEU A 15 -38.02 -38.58 -48.29
N SER A 16 -37.96 -37.69 -49.27
CA SER A 16 -38.14 -36.22 -49.18
C SER A 16 -37.32 -35.39 -48.19
N LEU A 17 -36.43 -34.54 -48.74
CA LEU A 17 -35.86 -33.39 -48.03
C LEU A 17 -36.96 -32.40 -47.64
N PRO A 18 -37.09 -31.99 -46.37
CA PRO A 18 -37.81 -30.76 -46.04
C PRO A 18 -36.90 -29.57 -46.36
N ALA A 19 -37.46 -28.60 -47.10
CA ALA A 19 -36.87 -27.29 -47.29
C ALA A 19 -36.58 -26.65 -45.91
N ALA A 20 -35.38 -26.09 -45.76
CA ALA A 20 -35.03 -25.31 -44.58
C ALA A 20 -35.90 -24.05 -44.53
N SER A 21 -36.96 -24.09 -43.73
CA SER A 21 -37.66 -22.90 -43.26
C SER A 21 -36.70 -22.17 -42.31
N ASN A 22 -36.10 -21.09 -42.82
CA ASN A 22 -35.28 -20.18 -42.02
C ASN A 22 -36.22 -19.33 -41.15
N GLU A 23 -36.71 -19.89 -40.04
CA GLU A 23 -37.40 -19.10 -39.02
C GLU A 23 -36.36 -18.24 -38.28
N PRO A 24 -36.58 -16.92 -38.15
CA PRO A 24 -35.74 -16.10 -37.30
C PRO A 24 -35.93 -16.56 -35.86
N ILE A 25 -34.89 -17.18 -35.29
CA ILE A 25 -34.81 -17.46 -33.87
C ILE A 25 -34.98 -16.11 -33.17
N ALA A 26 -36.12 -15.94 -32.50
CA ALA A 26 -36.34 -14.84 -31.60
C ALA A 26 -35.28 -14.95 -30.49
N THR A 27 -34.23 -14.14 -30.60
CA THR A 27 -33.25 -13.95 -29.54
C THR A 27 -33.98 -13.41 -28.33
N ALA A 28 -34.32 -14.30 -27.39
CA ALA A 28 -34.75 -13.89 -26.07
C ALA A 28 -33.64 -12.97 -25.49
N PRO A 29 -34.00 -11.82 -24.90
CA PRO A 29 -32.99 -10.93 -24.33
C PRO A 29 -32.18 -11.73 -23.32
N ALA A 30 -30.86 -11.72 -23.47
CA ALA A 30 -29.96 -12.26 -22.49
C ALA A 30 -30.33 -11.63 -21.15
N ALA A 31 -30.85 -12.44 -20.23
CA ALA A 31 -31.04 -12.01 -18.87
C ALA A 31 -29.65 -11.62 -18.36
N THR A 32 -29.42 -10.32 -18.19
CA THR A 32 -28.27 -9.81 -17.44
C THR A 32 -28.35 -10.44 -16.07
N GLN A 33 -27.60 -11.52 -15.86
CA GLN A 33 -27.43 -12.07 -14.53
C GLN A 33 -26.72 -10.98 -13.74
N ALA A 34 -27.48 -10.31 -12.88
CA ALA A 34 -26.91 -9.39 -11.91
C ALA A 34 -25.84 -10.18 -11.14
N LEU A 35 -24.60 -9.70 -11.18
CA LEU A 35 -23.53 -10.21 -10.35
C LEU A 35 -24.07 -10.27 -8.91
N PRO A 36 -23.91 -11.41 -8.20
CA PRO A 36 -24.34 -11.47 -6.81
C PRO A 36 -23.70 -10.29 -6.07
N PRO A 37 -24.46 -9.60 -5.18
CA PRO A 37 -23.89 -8.50 -4.42
C PRO A 37 -22.65 -9.02 -3.72
N ALA A 38 -21.53 -8.31 -3.93
CA ALA A 38 -20.26 -8.62 -3.28
C ALA A 38 -20.56 -8.80 -1.79
N ARG A 39 -20.22 -9.96 -1.21
CA ARG A 39 -20.51 -10.24 0.20
C ARG A 39 -20.00 -9.06 1.02
N ALA A 40 -20.90 -8.45 1.78
CA ALA A 40 -20.51 -7.50 2.80
C ALA A 40 -19.64 -8.27 3.79
N LEU A 41 -18.33 -8.06 3.72
CA LEU A 41 -17.41 -8.51 4.75
C LEU A 41 -17.74 -7.68 5.98
N ASP A 42 -18.11 -8.34 7.08
CA ASP A 42 -18.20 -7.64 8.35
C ASP A 42 -16.82 -7.13 8.78
N ARG A 43 -16.79 -6.10 9.63
CA ARG A 43 -15.54 -5.46 10.08
C ARG A 43 -14.54 -6.47 10.63
N THR A 44 -15.01 -7.43 11.43
CA THR A 44 -14.18 -8.43 12.09
C THR A 44 -13.53 -9.38 11.08
N ALA A 45 -14.27 -9.82 10.07
CA ALA A 45 -13.76 -10.63 8.98
C ALA A 45 -12.74 -9.85 8.15
N MET A 46 -12.98 -8.56 7.93
CA MET A 46 -12.05 -7.69 7.21
C MET A 46 -10.74 -7.50 7.97
N GLU A 47 -10.82 -7.18 9.26
CA GLU A 47 -9.65 -7.04 10.14
C GLU A 47 -8.84 -8.34 10.13
N LYS A 48 -9.50 -9.49 10.30
CA LYS A 48 -8.84 -10.81 10.25
C LYS A 48 -8.16 -11.06 8.90
N ALA A 49 -8.75 -10.60 7.80
CA ALA A 49 -8.19 -10.77 6.46
C ALA A 49 -6.92 -9.93 6.24
N ILE A 50 -6.83 -8.73 6.83
CA ILE A 50 -5.67 -7.83 6.67
C ILE A 50 -4.63 -7.96 7.78
N ALA A 51 -4.99 -8.50 8.95
CA ALA A 51 -4.15 -8.45 10.14
C ALA A 51 -2.79 -9.09 9.90
N GLY A 52 -2.77 -10.26 9.25
CA GLY A 52 -1.53 -10.97 8.94
C GLY A 52 -0.57 -10.16 8.08
N THR A 53 -1.06 -9.51 7.01
CA THR A 53 -0.19 -8.77 6.09
C THR A 53 0.26 -7.43 6.66
N VAL A 54 -0.60 -6.74 7.43
CA VAL A 54 -0.23 -5.49 8.11
C VAL A 54 0.79 -5.75 9.22
N VAL A 55 0.58 -6.75 10.07
CA VAL A 55 1.55 -7.10 11.13
C VAL A 55 2.88 -7.51 10.51
N ALA A 56 2.88 -8.34 9.46
CA ALA A 56 4.09 -8.73 8.75
C ALA A 56 4.81 -7.52 8.15
N GLY A 57 4.10 -6.63 7.45
CA GLY A 57 4.69 -5.44 6.85
C GLY A 57 5.26 -4.45 7.87
N LEU A 58 4.59 -4.28 9.01
CA LEU A 58 5.12 -3.46 10.10
C LEU A 58 6.37 -4.08 10.73
N ALA A 59 6.37 -5.40 11.00
CA ALA A 59 7.53 -6.08 11.53
C ALA A 59 8.73 -6.00 10.57
N GLU A 60 8.50 -6.21 9.27
CA GLU A 60 9.54 -6.10 8.23
C GLU A 60 10.14 -4.70 8.18
N ARG A 61 9.30 -3.65 8.23
CA ARG A 61 9.76 -2.25 8.24
C ARG A 61 10.68 -1.93 9.43
N PHE A 62 10.49 -2.61 10.55
CA PHE A 62 11.33 -2.47 11.74
C PHE A 62 12.39 -3.58 11.87
N GLY A 63 12.84 -4.13 10.73
CA GLY A 63 13.95 -5.10 10.70
C GLY A 63 13.61 -6.44 11.36
N GLY A 64 12.34 -6.84 11.33
CA GLY A 64 11.84 -8.07 11.96
C GLY A 64 11.55 -7.94 13.45
N ARG A 65 11.63 -6.72 14.02
CA ARG A 65 11.28 -6.48 15.43
C ARG A 65 9.81 -6.80 15.67
N ALA A 66 9.52 -7.49 16.78
CA ALA A 66 8.15 -7.79 17.17
C ALA A 66 7.36 -6.50 17.41
N VAL A 67 6.11 -6.48 16.94
CA VAL A 67 5.18 -5.37 17.10
C VAL A 67 3.84 -5.88 17.61
N GLU A 68 3.18 -5.08 18.43
CA GLU A 68 1.78 -5.25 18.78
C GLU A 68 0.97 -4.22 18.01
N VAL A 69 -0.18 -4.64 17.46
CA VAL A 69 -1.00 -3.83 16.59
C VAL A 69 -2.42 -3.78 17.12
N LYS A 70 -3.01 -2.58 17.12
CA LYS A 70 -4.44 -2.35 17.26
C LYS A 70 -4.95 -1.71 15.98
N PHE A 71 -6.03 -2.25 15.41
CA PHE A 71 -6.71 -1.64 14.28
C PHE A 71 -7.73 -0.62 14.78
N GLY A 72 -7.73 0.54 14.14
CA GLY A 72 -8.75 1.57 14.30
C GLY A 72 -9.82 1.40 13.24
N ASP A 73 -10.20 2.50 12.61
CA ASP A 73 -11.23 2.50 11.58
C ASP A 73 -10.70 1.94 10.25
N LEU A 74 -11.58 1.19 9.58
CA LEU A 74 -11.34 0.54 8.30
C LEU A 74 -12.38 1.04 7.30
N SER A 75 -11.92 1.43 6.10
CA SER A 75 -12.78 1.73 4.97
C SER A 75 -12.48 0.78 3.82
N VAL A 76 -13.53 0.45 3.06
CA VAL A 76 -13.44 -0.50 1.96
C VAL A 76 -14.11 0.12 0.77
N GLU A 77 -13.35 0.26 -0.31
CA GLU A 77 -13.83 0.81 -1.58
C GLU A 77 -13.68 -0.25 -2.67
N PRO A 78 -14.67 -0.44 -3.55
CA PRO A 78 -14.49 -1.24 -4.74
C PRO A 78 -13.37 -0.65 -5.60
N LEU A 79 -12.41 -1.49 -6.02
CA LEU A 79 -11.38 -1.10 -6.98
C LEU A 79 -11.77 -1.55 -8.39
N ASP A 80 -12.21 -2.81 -8.51
CA ASP A 80 -12.78 -3.36 -9.73
C ASP A 80 -13.77 -4.51 -9.41
N ALA A 81 -14.13 -5.34 -10.40
CA ALA A 81 -15.07 -6.45 -10.25
C ALA A 81 -14.59 -7.58 -9.32
N ARG A 82 -13.29 -7.66 -9.02
CA ARG A 82 -12.64 -8.70 -8.21
C ARG A 82 -11.78 -8.15 -7.08
N GLN A 83 -11.47 -6.86 -7.11
CA GLN A 83 -10.58 -6.23 -6.14
C GLN A 83 -11.30 -5.14 -5.34
N ARG A 84 -10.94 -5.06 -4.07
CA ARG A 84 -11.30 -3.96 -3.18
C ARG A 84 -10.04 -3.30 -2.67
N LEU A 85 -10.12 -2.00 -2.41
CA LEU A 85 -9.09 -1.26 -1.73
C LEU A 85 -9.53 -1.10 -0.27
N ILE A 86 -8.74 -1.65 0.64
CA ILE A 86 -8.92 -1.51 2.08
C ILE A 86 -7.98 -0.43 2.55
N ARG A 87 -8.51 0.59 3.19
CA ARG A 87 -7.72 1.59 3.92
C ARG A 87 -8.02 1.47 5.39
N GLY A 88 -7.04 1.80 6.20
CA GLY A 88 -7.25 1.85 7.63
C GLY A 88 -6.17 2.61 8.35
N GLU A 89 -6.46 2.86 9.61
CA GLU A 89 -5.50 3.38 10.56
C GLU A 89 -5.42 2.49 11.80
N GLY A 90 -4.38 2.68 12.58
CA GLY A 90 -4.17 1.88 13.77
C GLY A 90 -3.07 2.46 14.65
N GLY A 91 -2.86 1.77 15.76
CA GLY A 91 -1.70 1.99 16.60
C GLY A 91 -0.80 0.76 16.55
N LEU A 92 0.50 0.99 16.50
CA LEU A 92 1.49 -0.03 16.79
C LEU A 92 2.25 0.32 18.06
N ARG A 93 2.78 -0.67 18.75
CA ARG A 93 3.74 -0.48 19.83
C ARG A 93 4.74 -1.62 19.82
N PHE A 94 5.92 -1.35 20.35
CA PHE A 94 6.90 -2.40 20.60
C PHE A 94 6.60 -3.09 21.95
N PRO A 95 6.92 -4.38 22.11
CA PRO A 95 6.76 -5.06 23.39
C PRO A 95 7.45 -4.31 24.52
N GLY A 96 6.74 -4.14 25.64
CA GLY A 96 7.21 -3.38 26.81
C GLY A 96 6.91 -1.87 26.75
N GLU A 97 6.48 -1.35 25.61
CA GLU A 97 6.05 0.05 25.48
C GLU A 97 4.59 0.24 25.91
N THR A 98 4.30 1.34 26.59
CA THR A 98 2.93 1.68 27.00
C THR A 98 2.21 2.56 25.97
N GLY A 99 2.96 3.34 25.21
CA GLY A 99 2.42 4.25 24.22
C GLY A 99 2.23 3.59 22.85
N TRP A 100 1.27 4.12 22.09
CA TRP A 100 1.01 3.72 20.71
C TRP A 100 1.58 4.74 19.73
N ILE A 101 2.20 4.23 18.67
CA ILE A 101 2.65 4.97 17.49
C ILE A 101 1.57 4.82 16.43
N GLY A 102 1.06 5.93 15.89
CA GLY A 102 0.05 5.91 14.84
C GLY A 102 0.60 5.36 13.54
N PHE A 103 -0.20 4.59 12.82
CA PHE A 103 0.08 4.22 11.44
C PHE A 103 -1.20 4.25 10.60
N ARG A 104 -1.01 4.39 9.29
CA ARG A 104 -2.03 4.20 8.26
C ARG A 104 -1.58 3.13 7.28
N PHE A 105 -2.54 2.47 6.66
CA PHE A 105 -2.25 1.49 5.63
C PHE A 105 -3.28 1.51 4.51
N VAL A 106 -2.82 1.05 3.35
CA VAL A 106 -3.66 0.76 2.19
C VAL A 106 -3.27 -0.63 1.68
N SER A 107 -4.24 -1.51 1.49
CA SER A 107 -4.01 -2.85 0.94
C SER A 107 -5.08 -3.20 -0.09
N ARG A 108 -4.67 -3.88 -1.16
CA ARG A 108 -5.59 -4.43 -2.15
C ARG A 108 -6.07 -5.80 -1.67
N TYR A 109 -7.37 -6.03 -1.70
CA TYR A 109 -7.98 -7.30 -1.36
C TYR A 109 -8.56 -7.95 -2.60
N ASP A 110 -8.17 -9.19 -2.87
CA ASP A 110 -8.70 -9.99 -3.98
C ASP A 110 -9.86 -10.85 -3.48
N ASP A 111 -11.08 -10.54 -3.94
CA ASP A 111 -12.30 -11.26 -3.57
C ASP A 111 -12.33 -12.70 -4.11
N PHE A 112 -11.59 -12.99 -5.19
CA PHE A 112 -11.51 -14.32 -5.78
C PHE A 112 -10.58 -15.24 -4.99
N LEU A 113 -9.43 -14.72 -4.57
CA LEU A 113 -8.46 -15.44 -3.73
C LEU A 113 -8.82 -15.40 -2.24
N GLY A 114 -9.65 -14.44 -1.83
CA GLY A 114 -9.99 -14.20 -0.44
C GLY A 114 -8.77 -13.73 0.38
N GLN A 115 -7.89 -12.93 -0.23
CA GLN A 115 -6.60 -12.57 0.35
C GLN A 115 -6.30 -11.08 0.22
N ALA A 116 -5.73 -10.51 1.28
CA ALA A 116 -5.13 -9.19 1.26
C ALA A 116 -3.72 -9.26 0.65
N GLY A 117 -3.42 -8.34 -0.24
CA GLY A 117 -2.09 -8.12 -0.77
C GLY A 117 -1.19 -7.40 0.24
N TRP A 118 0.07 -7.22 -0.15
CA TRP A 118 1.04 -6.48 0.65
C TRP A 118 0.59 -5.03 0.87
N PRO A 119 0.61 -4.52 2.11
CA PRO A 119 0.13 -3.17 2.39
C PRO A 119 1.18 -2.11 2.09
N GLU A 120 0.72 -0.98 1.56
CA GLU A 120 1.44 0.29 1.66
C GLU A 120 1.22 0.82 3.07
N LEU A 121 2.30 1.11 3.79
CA LEU A 121 2.28 1.52 5.19
C LEU A 121 2.84 2.93 5.33
N GLU A 122 2.23 3.72 6.21
CA GLU A 122 2.77 4.99 6.66
C GLU A 122 2.77 4.98 8.19
N VAL A 123 3.95 5.14 8.80
CA VAL A 123 4.11 5.13 10.26
C VAL A 123 4.44 6.53 10.74
N GLY A 124 4.04 6.84 11.96
CA GLY A 124 4.26 8.15 12.55
C GLY A 124 3.17 9.15 12.19
N VAL A 125 2.05 8.66 11.65
CA VAL A 125 0.90 9.45 11.22
C VAL A 125 -0.35 9.03 11.97
N GLY A 126 -1.20 10.01 12.31
CA GLY A 126 -2.42 9.77 13.07
C GLY A 126 -2.18 9.38 14.55
N GLY A 127 -3.27 9.06 15.26
CA GLY A 127 -3.25 8.75 16.69
C GLY A 127 -3.12 9.98 17.61
N ASP A 128 -2.86 9.73 18.89
CA ASP A 128 -2.76 10.76 19.94
C ASP A 128 -1.41 11.52 19.91
N GLY A 129 -0.80 11.62 18.73
CA GLY A 129 0.49 12.30 18.54
C GLY A 129 0.37 13.80 18.81
N ARG A 130 1.40 14.37 19.44
CA ARG A 130 1.46 15.80 19.72
C ARG A 130 2.50 16.47 18.84
N ALA A 131 2.10 17.49 18.09
CA ALA A 131 3.05 18.36 17.41
C ALA A 131 3.98 19.03 18.43
N ILE A 132 5.29 18.91 18.22
CA ILE A 132 6.31 19.54 19.06
C ILE A 132 7.22 20.43 18.22
N PRO A 133 7.90 21.42 18.83
CA PRO A 133 8.95 22.15 18.15
C PRO A 133 10.04 21.22 17.63
N ASN A 134 10.60 21.54 16.47
CA ASN A 134 11.69 20.77 15.89
C ASN A 134 12.95 20.88 16.75
N ASP A 135 13.63 19.75 16.94
CA ASP A 135 14.91 19.66 17.64
C ASP A 135 16.07 19.81 16.64
N SER A 136 16.92 20.82 16.83
CA SER A 136 18.01 21.15 15.89
C SER A 136 19.12 20.09 15.81
N LEU A 137 19.29 19.25 16.83
CA LEU A 137 20.20 18.13 16.78
C LEU A 137 19.59 17.00 15.95
N ALA A 138 18.33 16.66 16.20
CA ALA A 138 17.63 15.61 15.45
C ALA A 138 17.49 15.99 13.96
N LEU A 139 17.23 17.26 13.64
CA LEU A 139 17.19 17.74 12.26
C LEU A 139 18.54 17.59 11.54
N ARG A 140 19.64 18.00 12.19
CA ARG A 140 20.99 17.82 11.60
C ARG A 140 21.32 16.35 11.39
N GLN A 141 20.98 15.49 12.34
CA GLN A 141 21.14 14.04 12.17
C GLN A 141 20.32 13.48 11.00
N LEU A 142 19.12 14.01 10.77
CA LEU A 142 18.28 13.63 9.63
C LEU A 142 18.94 14.06 8.30
N GLU A 143 19.41 15.30 8.22
CA GLU A 143 20.14 15.83 7.05
C GLU A 143 21.39 15.03 6.74
N ASP A 144 22.26 14.82 7.73
CA ASP A 144 23.50 14.07 7.59
C ASP A 144 23.22 12.63 7.14
N ARG A 145 22.27 11.96 7.80
CA ARG A 145 21.93 10.57 7.47
C ARG A 145 21.31 10.43 6.08
N MET A 146 20.49 11.39 5.65
CA MET A 146 19.91 11.38 4.31
C MET A 146 20.97 11.66 3.25
N ALA A 147 21.84 12.65 3.47
CA ALA A 147 22.96 12.95 2.58
C ALA A 147 23.84 11.70 2.38
N ASP A 148 24.21 11.04 3.48
CA ASP A 148 24.99 9.80 3.47
C ASP A 148 24.27 8.66 2.71
N THR A 149 22.95 8.55 2.85
CA THR A 149 22.15 7.53 2.17
C THR A 149 22.16 7.77 0.66
N LEU A 150 21.86 9.00 0.23
CA LEU A 150 21.87 9.38 -1.18
C LEU A 150 23.26 9.24 -1.82
N GLN A 151 24.33 9.61 -1.10
CA GLN A 151 25.71 9.42 -1.57
C GLN A 151 26.00 7.96 -1.88
N ARG A 152 25.66 7.05 -0.96
CA ARG A 152 25.89 5.60 -1.14
C ARG A 152 25.06 5.02 -2.26
N GLU A 153 23.78 5.35 -2.33
CA GLU A 153 22.87 4.78 -3.33
C GLU A 153 23.15 5.27 -4.74
N MET A 154 23.54 6.54 -4.89
CA MET A 154 23.83 7.14 -6.20
C MET A 154 25.31 7.01 -6.62
N GLY A 155 26.20 6.60 -5.71
CA GLY A 155 27.63 6.48 -5.99
C GLY A 155 28.31 7.83 -6.25
N ILE A 156 27.82 8.90 -5.62
CA ILE A 156 28.31 10.28 -5.79
C ILE A 156 29.14 10.74 -4.60
N ALA A 157 30.09 11.64 -4.86
CA ALA A 157 31.11 12.03 -3.89
C ALA A 157 30.58 12.89 -2.73
N SER A 158 29.54 13.71 -2.99
CA SER A 158 28.95 14.56 -1.96
C SER A 158 27.51 14.91 -2.32
N VAL A 159 26.65 14.86 -1.31
CA VAL A 159 25.29 15.40 -1.35
C VAL A 159 25.18 16.44 -0.25
N ARG A 160 24.59 17.58 -0.57
CA ARG A 160 24.21 18.57 0.43
C ARG A 160 22.70 18.55 0.58
N MET A 161 22.25 18.35 1.81
CA MET A 161 20.85 18.39 2.16
C MET A 161 20.53 19.74 2.80
N GLN A 162 19.40 20.30 2.43
CA GLN A 162 18.83 21.46 3.12
C GLN A 162 17.34 21.21 3.34
N LEU A 163 16.92 21.05 4.59
CA LEU A 163 15.50 20.96 4.93
C LEU A 163 14.91 22.35 5.10
N ASP A 164 13.76 22.60 4.48
CA ASP A 164 13.08 23.90 4.51
C ASP A 164 11.79 23.85 5.35
N ARG A 165 11.12 22.70 5.38
CA ARG A 165 9.93 22.45 6.18
C ARG A 165 10.05 21.12 6.88
N VAL A 166 9.90 21.14 8.19
CA VAL A 166 9.85 19.92 9.00
C VAL A 166 8.72 20.02 10.01
N GLU A 167 7.90 18.98 10.04
CA GLU A 167 6.87 18.77 11.05
C GLU A 167 7.29 17.58 11.91
N THR A 168 7.35 17.80 13.23
CA THR A 168 7.69 16.76 14.19
C THR A 168 6.49 16.45 15.08
N ILE A 169 6.11 15.17 15.12
CA ILE A 169 5.05 14.64 15.98
C ILE A 169 5.68 13.71 17.01
N GLU A 170 5.48 14.02 18.29
CA GLU A 170 5.85 13.14 19.39
C GLU A 170 4.75 12.10 19.65
N MET A 171 5.13 10.83 19.68
CA MET A 171 4.25 9.69 19.91
C MET A 171 4.83 8.81 20.99
N ALA A 172 3.95 8.20 21.79
CA ALA A 172 4.32 7.25 22.82
C ALA A 172 5.42 7.74 23.79
N GLY A 173 5.58 9.06 23.94
CA GLY A 173 6.46 9.73 24.91
C GLY A 173 7.91 9.96 24.44
N HIS A 174 8.42 9.21 23.47
CA HIS A 174 9.81 9.32 23.02
C HIS A 174 10.05 9.02 21.55
N TYR A 175 9.04 8.58 20.80
CA TYR A 175 9.18 8.42 19.36
C TYR A 175 8.83 9.72 18.65
N LEU A 176 9.70 10.17 17.76
CA LEU A 176 9.50 11.36 16.94
C LEU A 176 9.25 10.92 15.50
N GLY A 177 8.02 11.13 15.03
CA GLY A 177 7.69 11.05 13.62
C GLY A 177 8.00 12.38 12.96
N MET A 178 8.76 12.35 11.86
CA MET A 178 9.15 13.55 11.13
C MET A 178 8.69 13.44 9.67
N ASP A 179 7.91 14.42 9.20
CA ASP A 179 7.66 14.67 7.78
C ASP A 179 8.44 15.92 7.40
N ALA A 180 9.44 15.74 6.54
CA ALA A 180 10.36 16.79 6.14
C ALA A 180 10.36 16.96 4.63
N ARG A 181 10.58 18.19 4.20
CA ARG A 181 10.84 18.55 2.80
C ARG A 181 12.10 19.38 2.72
N GLY A 182 12.68 19.41 1.53
CA GLY A 182 13.88 20.17 1.28
C GLY A 182 14.43 19.98 -0.12
N LEU A 183 15.71 20.31 -0.26
CA LEU A 183 16.48 20.16 -1.48
C LEU A 183 17.68 19.25 -1.23
N ALA A 184 17.90 18.30 -2.12
CA ALA A 184 19.14 17.56 -2.26
C ALA A 184 19.96 18.16 -3.41
N ASP A 185 21.14 18.70 -3.10
CA ASP A 185 22.09 19.23 -4.07
C ASP A 185 23.20 18.20 -4.33
N PHE A 186 23.28 17.76 -5.59
CA PHE A 186 24.23 16.78 -6.11
C PHE A 186 25.41 17.45 -6.84
N GLY A 187 25.55 18.77 -6.73
CA GLY A 187 26.61 19.56 -7.36
C GLY A 187 26.41 19.69 -8.86
N ARG A 188 27.27 19.03 -9.65
CA ARG A 188 27.23 19.14 -11.13
C ARG A 188 26.06 18.38 -11.75
N ASP A 189 25.52 17.41 -11.02
CA ASP A 189 24.38 16.61 -11.45
C ASP A 189 23.04 17.32 -11.19
N GLY A 190 23.10 18.53 -10.64
CA GLY A 190 21.94 19.38 -10.35
C GLY A 190 21.39 19.15 -8.94
N SER A 191 20.14 19.54 -8.75
CA SER A 191 19.43 19.42 -7.48
C SER A 191 18.05 18.82 -7.69
N SER A 192 17.52 18.18 -6.64
CA SER A 192 16.18 17.59 -6.65
C SER A 192 15.47 17.87 -5.35
N ASP A 193 14.17 18.12 -5.44
CA ASP A 193 13.31 18.18 -4.27
C ASP A 193 13.28 16.82 -3.59
N VAL A 194 13.24 16.85 -2.26
CA VAL A 194 13.18 15.66 -1.44
C VAL A 194 12.06 15.76 -0.42
N ARG A 195 11.31 14.68 -0.26
CA ARG A 195 10.41 14.46 0.87
C ARG A 195 10.92 13.30 1.69
N ILE A 196 10.97 13.46 3.00
CA ILE A 196 11.48 12.48 3.94
C ILE A 196 10.40 12.19 4.97
N ARG A 197 10.15 10.91 5.23
CA ARG A 197 9.34 10.45 6.36
C ARG A 197 10.21 9.56 7.22
N ALA A 198 10.36 9.92 8.50
CA ALA A 198 11.27 9.23 9.39
C ALA A 198 10.67 9.01 10.78
N LEU A 199 11.12 7.96 11.45
CA LEU A 199 10.79 7.64 12.83
C LEU A 199 12.07 7.53 13.65
N TYR A 200 12.17 8.36 14.68
CA TYR A 200 13.32 8.44 15.57
C TYR A 200 12.94 8.04 17.00
N ASP A 201 13.71 7.14 17.60
CA ASP A 201 13.63 6.83 19.02
C ASP A 201 14.55 7.77 19.80
N ARG A 202 13.97 8.74 20.52
CA ARG A 202 14.71 9.72 21.31
C ARG A 202 15.37 9.10 22.55
N ARG A 203 14.83 8.00 23.07
CA ARG A 203 15.39 7.33 24.26
C ARG A 203 16.70 6.63 23.90
N ASP A 204 16.68 5.88 22.81
CA ASP A 204 17.81 5.04 22.42
C ASP A 204 18.73 5.76 21.41
N GLY A 205 18.32 6.93 20.91
CA GLY A 205 19.11 7.76 20.00
C GLY A 205 19.21 7.19 18.59
N GLN A 206 18.17 6.50 18.13
CA GLN A 206 18.22 5.67 16.92
C GLN A 206 17.13 6.02 15.92
N TRP A 207 17.50 6.09 14.65
CA TRP A 207 16.57 6.13 13.53
C TRP A 207 16.03 4.72 13.28
N LEU A 208 14.74 4.52 13.55
CA LEU A 208 14.07 3.24 13.36
C LEU A 208 13.64 3.04 11.92
N GLN A 209 13.31 4.12 11.23
CA GLN A 209 12.82 4.11 9.87
C GLN A 209 13.10 5.44 9.20
N MET A 210 13.40 5.40 7.90
CA MET A 210 13.60 6.57 7.07
C MET A 210 13.29 6.21 5.63
N ASP A 211 12.22 6.81 5.09
CA ASP A 211 11.87 6.72 3.68
C ASP A 211 12.03 8.09 3.05
N TYR A 212 12.33 8.10 1.75
CA TYR A 212 12.37 9.34 1.00
C TYR A 212 11.83 9.17 -0.41
N GLN A 213 11.47 10.30 -1.00
CA GLN A 213 11.11 10.41 -2.40
C GLN A 213 11.84 11.61 -2.99
N LEU A 214 12.38 11.45 -4.20
CA LEU A 214 12.99 12.52 -4.98
C LEU A 214 12.07 12.94 -6.13
N GLY A 215 12.19 14.20 -6.53
CA GLY A 215 11.51 14.75 -7.71
C GLY A 215 10.34 15.68 -7.38
N PRO A 216 9.66 16.20 -8.41
CA PRO A 216 8.74 17.34 -8.31
C PRO A 216 7.48 17.08 -7.46
N ASP A 217 7.17 15.83 -7.15
CA ASP A 217 6.12 15.44 -6.20
C ASP A 217 6.56 15.58 -4.72
N ALA A 218 7.75 16.14 -4.48
CA ALA A 218 8.14 16.79 -3.23
C ALA A 218 7.92 18.31 -3.39
N PRO A 219 6.70 18.84 -3.29
CA PRO A 219 6.47 20.21 -3.76
C PRO A 219 7.24 21.21 -2.90
N MET A 220 8.23 21.84 -3.54
CA MET A 220 8.74 23.17 -3.23
C MET A 220 7.57 24.14 -3.31
N VAL A 221 7.20 24.76 -2.18
CA VAL A 221 6.50 26.04 -2.28
C VAL A 221 7.55 27.05 -2.69
N ALA A 222 7.69 27.25 -4.01
CA ALA A 222 8.44 28.36 -4.54
C ALA A 222 7.92 29.64 -3.86
N GLY A 223 8.79 30.26 -3.06
CA GLY A 223 8.53 31.58 -2.53
C GLY A 223 8.26 32.51 -3.71
N VAL A 224 7.01 32.94 -3.84
CA VAL A 224 6.63 34.00 -4.76
C VAL A 224 7.27 35.27 -4.24
N GLY A 225 8.45 35.57 -4.77
CA GLY A 225 8.92 36.94 -4.86
C GLY A 225 8.11 37.65 -5.93
N ALA A 226 7.51 38.78 -5.54
CA ALA A 226 7.47 40.06 -6.28
C ALA A 226 6.16 40.83 -6.00
N PRO A 227 6.13 42.16 -6.16
CA PRO A 227 7.23 43.11 -6.34
C PRO A 227 7.58 43.89 -5.05
#